data_AF-X1DKT2-F1
#
_entry.id   AF-X1DKT2-F1
#
_cell.length_a   1.000
_cell.length_b   1.000
_cell.length_c   1.000
_cell.angle_alpha   90.00
_cell.angle_beta   90.00
_cell.angle_gamma   90.00
#
_symmetry.space_group_name_H-M   'P 1'
#
loop_
_entity.id
_entity.type
_entity.pdbx_description
1 polymer ?
#
loop_
_entity_poly.entity_id
_entity_poly.type
_entity_poly.pdbx_seq_one_letter_code
_entity_poly.pdbx_strand_id
1 'polypeptide(L)'
;MKTLSLNGIWKYRLNEQEKYRDIQVPSNWYLQGLNHSGKVYYKRMFEISTKKDKDYYLIFKGVDYFCKVKLNERLIGKHEGYFQEFSFPITDILKDGENLLEVEVDSPRESVDIWPNKKHLIKGIFNHHDTRPGSWDPEYGQDRNTGGIWNDILIREKGKIHIDKNIKISPLLLKDGRARLDIDITLNNSDSPQEIEIILEISGIGFKENFEIDKKIFLSSGRNH
;
A
#
# COMPACT_ATOMS: atom_id res chain seq x y z
N MET A 1 -2.44 -11.92 -13.77
CA MET A 1 -1.90 -10.79 -12.98
C MET A 1 -0.58 -11.23 -12.38
N LYS A 2 0.54 -10.56 -12.68
CA LYS A 2 1.87 -10.93 -12.16
C LYS A 2 2.27 -9.95 -11.07
N THR A 3 2.88 -10.46 -10.00
CA THR A 3 3.38 -9.63 -8.90
C THR A 3 4.87 -9.91 -8.69
N LEU A 4 5.66 -8.85 -8.54
CA LEU A 4 7.07 -8.91 -8.13
C LEU A 4 7.17 -8.40 -6.69
N SER A 5 7.78 -9.18 -5.80
CA SER A 5 8.05 -8.72 -4.44
C SER A 5 9.36 -7.93 -4.38
N LEU A 6 9.32 -6.80 -3.67
CA LEU A 6 10.50 -5.99 -3.32
C LEU A 6 10.92 -6.23 -1.86
N ASN A 7 10.47 -7.32 -1.24
CA ASN A 7 10.92 -7.74 0.08
C ASN A 7 12.35 -8.29 0.04
N GLY A 8 13.03 -8.31 1.18
CA GLY A 8 14.42 -8.75 1.34
C GLY A 8 15.29 -7.67 1.97
N ILE A 9 16.57 -7.73 1.68
CA ILE A 9 17.54 -6.76 2.19
C ILE A 9 17.45 -5.45 1.41
N TRP A 10 17.35 -4.35 2.14
CA TRP A 10 17.44 -2.99 1.67
C TRP A 10 18.64 -2.31 2.31
N LYS A 11 19.11 -1.22 1.69
CA LYS A 11 20.08 -0.34 2.31
C LYS A 11 19.36 0.78 3.05
N TYR A 12 19.83 1.17 4.23
CA TYR A 12 19.32 2.34 4.95
C TYR A 12 20.43 3.24 5.52
N ARG A 13 20.09 4.50 5.79
CA ARG A 13 20.91 5.47 6.55
C ARG A 13 20.01 6.44 7.33
N LEU A 14 20.54 7.06 8.38
CA LEU A 14 19.77 8.01 9.23
C LEU A 14 19.88 9.46 8.75
N ASN A 15 20.96 9.81 8.06
CA ASN A 15 21.21 11.14 7.52
C ASN A 15 22.17 11.03 6.32
N GLU A 16 22.42 12.15 5.65
CA GLU A 16 23.23 12.17 4.43
C GLU A 16 24.71 11.87 4.67
N GLN A 17 25.21 12.14 5.89
CA GLN A 17 26.60 11.96 6.29
C GLN A 17 26.92 10.50 6.64
N GLU A 18 25.90 9.70 6.97
CA GLU A 18 26.06 8.29 7.32
C GLU A 18 26.17 7.37 6.11
N LYS A 19 26.99 6.32 6.26
CA LYS A 19 27.09 5.23 5.28
C LYS A 19 25.85 4.35 5.33
N TYR A 20 25.47 3.82 4.18
CA TYR A 20 24.39 2.84 4.08
C TYR A 20 24.74 1.52 4.81
N ARG A 21 23.75 0.97 5.51
CA ARG A 21 23.78 -0.33 6.19
C ARG A 21 22.63 -1.20 5.69
N ASP A 22 22.70 -2.50 5.95
CA ASP A 22 21.64 -3.43 5.56
C ASP A 22 20.50 -3.47 6.58
N ILE A 23 19.26 -3.57 6.07
CA ILE A 23 18.05 -3.77 6.86
C ILE A 23 17.09 -4.69 6.12
N GLN A 24 16.44 -5.60 6.83
CA GLN A 24 15.41 -6.46 6.28
C GLN A 24 14.09 -5.68 6.17
N VAL A 25 13.44 -5.81 5.02
CA VAL A 25 12.09 -5.30 4.75
C VAL A 25 11.24 -6.47 4.23
N PRO A 26 10.03 -6.70 4.76
CA PRO A 26 9.34 -5.92 5.76
C PRO A 26 9.87 -6.18 7.17
N SER A 27 9.93 -5.14 8.00
CA SER A 27 10.06 -5.24 9.45
C SER A 27 9.98 -3.86 10.08
N ASN A 28 9.69 -3.82 11.38
CA ASN A 28 9.97 -2.66 12.20
C ASN A 28 11.50 -2.49 12.39
N TRP A 29 12.01 -1.25 12.37
CA TRP A 29 13.43 -1.02 12.57
C TRP A 29 13.90 -1.28 14.00
N TYR A 30 13.03 -1.15 15.01
CA TYR A 30 13.37 -1.38 16.41
C TYR A 30 13.68 -2.85 16.66
N LEU A 31 12.92 -3.75 16.04
CA LEU A 31 13.14 -5.20 16.09
C LEU A 31 14.46 -5.63 15.44
N GLN A 32 15.05 -4.75 14.64
CA GLN A 32 16.35 -4.96 13.99
C GLN A 32 17.50 -4.23 14.72
N GLY A 33 17.25 -3.78 15.95
CA GLY A 33 18.25 -3.14 16.80
C GLY A 33 18.41 -1.63 16.56
N LEU A 34 17.58 -1.01 15.72
CA LEU A 34 17.60 0.44 15.52
C LEU A 34 16.63 1.14 16.46
N ASN A 35 17.13 1.62 17.60
CA ASN A 35 16.37 2.49 18.49
C ASN A 35 16.44 3.95 18.01
N HIS A 36 15.55 4.32 17.07
CA HIS A 36 15.53 5.63 16.44
C HIS A 36 14.11 6.20 16.36
N SER A 37 14.00 7.52 16.50
CA SER A 37 12.79 8.30 16.23
C SER A 37 13.15 9.44 15.29
N GLY A 38 12.36 9.62 14.24
CA GLY A 38 12.64 10.53 13.14
C GLY A 38 12.77 9.79 11.82
N LYS A 39 13.68 10.28 10.97
CA LYS A 39 13.79 9.87 9.56
C LYS A 39 14.79 8.76 9.35
N VAL A 40 14.38 7.78 8.55
CA VAL A 40 15.24 6.74 8.00
C VAL A 40 15.07 6.72 6.49
N TYR A 41 16.20 6.74 5.77
CA TYR A 41 16.25 6.74 4.32
C TYR A 41 16.60 5.34 3.82
N TYR A 42 15.67 4.72 3.11
CA TYR A 42 15.80 3.40 2.52
C TYR A 42 16.14 3.50 1.03
N LYS A 43 16.91 2.53 0.55
CA LYS A 43 17.32 2.39 -0.85
C LYS A 43 17.30 0.92 -1.27
N ARG A 44 16.73 0.64 -2.45
CA ARG A 44 16.80 -0.67 -3.10
C ARG A 44 16.90 -0.58 -4.61
N MET A 45 17.85 -1.33 -5.16
CA MET A 45 17.91 -1.64 -6.59
C MET A 45 17.05 -2.87 -6.88
N PHE A 46 16.37 -2.88 -8.01
CA PHE A 46 15.63 -4.04 -8.48
C PHE A 46 15.59 -4.07 -10.01
N GLU A 47 15.44 -5.28 -10.56
CA GLU A 47 15.29 -5.48 -12.00
C GLU A 47 13.87 -5.89 -12.35
N ILE A 48 13.37 -5.39 -13.48
CA ILE A 48 12.07 -5.80 -14.02
C ILE A 48 12.08 -5.69 -15.55
N SER A 49 11.49 -6.68 -16.22
CA SER A 49 11.20 -6.62 -17.65
C SER A 49 9.81 -6.05 -17.87
N THR A 50 9.74 -4.88 -18.50
CA THR A 50 8.50 -4.15 -18.75
C THR A 50 7.86 -4.58 -20.07
N LYS A 51 6.55 -4.35 -20.17
CA LYS A 51 5.75 -4.67 -21.35
C LYS A 51 4.89 -3.46 -21.71
N LYS A 52 4.84 -3.12 -23.00
CA LYS A 52 4.12 -1.93 -23.48
C LYS A 52 2.60 -2.01 -23.27
N ASP A 53 2.04 -3.20 -23.31
CA ASP A 53 0.61 -3.49 -23.15
C ASP A 53 0.17 -3.68 -21.69
N LYS A 54 1.00 -3.26 -20.74
CA LYS A 54 0.76 -3.42 -19.31
C LYS A 54 0.90 -2.11 -18.54
N ASP A 55 0.23 -2.07 -17.41
CA ASP A 55 0.42 -1.05 -16.39
C ASP A 55 1.07 -1.64 -15.15
N TYR A 56 1.88 -0.82 -14.48
CA TYR A 56 2.62 -1.19 -13.29
C TYR A 56 2.25 -0.29 -12.14
N TYR A 57 1.97 -0.89 -11.00
CA TYR A 57 1.67 -0.20 -9.75
C TYR A 57 2.66 -0.64 -8.67
N LEU A 58 3.30 0.32 -8.00
CA LEU A 58 4.05 0.07 -6.78
C LEU A 58 3.09 0.09 -5.60
N ILE A 59 3.06 -0.96 -4.81
CA ILE A 59 2.13 -1.17 -3.70
C ILE A 59 2.93 -1.32 -2.42
N PHE A 60 2.56 -0.52 -1.40
CA PHE A 60 3.04 -0.66 -0.03
C PHE A 60 1.88 -1.14 0.83
N LYS A 61 2.05 -2.27 1.50
CA LYS A 61 1.04 -2.81 2.41
C LYS A 61 1.04 -2.16 3.80
N GLY A 62 2.07 -1.39 4.14
CA GLY A 62 2.17 -0.71 5.42
C GLY A 62 3.54 -0.08 5.67
N VAL A 63 3.52 1.18 6.10
CA VAL A 63 4.69 1.97 6.47
C VAL A 63 4.37 2.74 7.76
N ASP A 64 5.27 2.76 8.73
CA ASP A 64 5.11 3.52 9.99
C ASP A 64 6.12 4.69 10.02
N TYR A 65 5.73 5.96 9.88
CA TYR A 65 4.35 6.49 9.79
C TYR A 65 4.15 7.38 8.56
N PHE A 66 5.01 8.37 8.36
CA PHE A 66 5.02 9.17 7.14
C PHE A 66 6.03 8.58 6.17
N CYS A 67 5.74 8.62 4.88
CA CYS A 67 6.75 8.30 3.88
C CYS A 67 6.71 9.19 2.65
N LYS A 68 7.88 9.34 2.02
CA LYS A 68 8.05 9.92 0.68
C LYS A 68 8.75 8.89 -0.19
N VAL A 69 8.20 8.62 -1.37
CA VAL A 69 8.69 7.58 -2.26
C VAL A 69 9.23 8.20 -3.54
N LYS A 70 10.44 7.83 -3.92
CA LYS A 70 11.06 8.18 -5.21
C LYS A 70 11.39 6.91 -5.99
N LEU A 71 11.11 6.93 -7.28
CA LEU A 71 11.52 5.88 -8.21
C LEU A 71 12.37 6.54 -9.30
N ASN A 72 13.58 6.03 -9.52
CA ASN A 72 14.54 6.59 -10.47
C ASN A 72 14.70 8.11 -10.29
N GLU A 73 14.96 8.54 -9.04
CA GLU A 73 15.14 9.93 -8.61
C GLU A 73 13.88 10.82 -8.67
N ARG A 74 12.80 10.37 -9.33
CA ARG A 74 11.53 11.09 -9.42
C ARG A 74 10.66 10.80 -8.21
N LEU A 75 10.21 11.85 -7.51
CA LEU A 75 9.19 11.74 -6.47
C LEU A 75 7.87 11.26 -7.07
N ILE A 76 7.38 10.11 -6.61
CA ILE A 76 6.11 9.52 -7.09
C ILE A 76 4.95 9.76 -6.13
N GLY A 77 5.23 10.04 -4.86
CA GLY A 77 4.18 10.36 -3.90
C GLY A 77 4.63 10.36 -2.44
N LYS A 78 3.65 10.58 -1.57
CA LYS A 78 3.78 10.56 -0.12
C LYS A 78 2.61 9.79 0.49
N HIS A 79 2.79 9.24 1.67
CA HIS A 79 1.73 8.62 2.44
C HIS A 79 1.87 8.96 3.93
N GLU A 80 0.74 9.00 4.61
CA GLU A 80 0.61 9.10 6.05
C GLU A 80 -0.33 7.99 6.51
N GLY A 81 0.12 7.22 7.50
CA GLY A 81 -0.72 6.21 8.13
C GLY A 81 -0.02 4.88 8.26
N TYR A 82 -0.33 4.15 9.33
CA TYR A 82 0.36 2.93 9.70
C TYR A 82 -0.13 1.70 8.92
N PHE A 83 -1.45 1.47 8.90
CA PHE A 83 -2.06 0.21 8.43
C PHE A 83 -2.61 0.26 7.01
N GLN A 84 -2.69 1.44 6.42
CA GLN A 84 -3.35 1.61 5.14
C GLN A 84 -2.44 1.10 4.01
N GLU A 85 -2.98 0.23 3.15
CA GLU A 85 -2.35 -0.07 1.88
C GLU A 85 -2.50 1.13 0.94
N PHE A 86 -1.39 1.50 0.28
CA PHE A 86 -1.38 2.55 -0.73
C PHE A 86 -0.55 2.11 -1.95
N SER A 87 -0.84 2.73 -3.09
CA SER A 87 -0.19 2.39 -4.35
C SER A 87 -0.01 3.59 -5.25
N PHE A 88 1.04 3.57 -6.07
CA PHE A 88 1.31 4.58 -7.08
C PHE A 88 1.37 3.94 -8.48
N PRO A 89 0.77 4.54 -9.51
CA PRO A 89 1.06 4.15 -10.89
C PRO A 89 2.52 4.51 -11.20
N ILE A 90 3.28 3.56 -11.74
CA ILE A 90 4.72 3.74 -12.04
C ILE A 90 5.07 3.44 -13.49
N THR A 91 4.09 3.09 -14.34
CA THR A 91 4.30 2.69 -15.74
C THR A 91 5.21 3.65 -16.50
N ASP A 92 4.98 4.96 -16.38
CA ASP A 92 5.71 5.99 -17.13
C ASP A 92 7.09 6.35 -16.54
N ILE A 93 7.45 5.75 -15.41
CA ILE A 93 8.67 6.05 -14.64
C ILE A 93 9.61 4.84 -14.61
N LEU A 94 9.03 3.65 -14.75
CA LEU A 94 9.72 2.38 -14.72
C LEU A 94 10.60 2.23 -15.98
N LYS A 95 11.82 1.75 -15.79
CA LYS A 95 12.75 1.40 -16.86
C LYS A 95 12.70 -0.11 -17.08
N ASP A 96 12.93 -0.53 -18.32
CA ASP A 96 13.25 -1.93 -18.59
C ASP A 96 14.66 -2.23 -18.06
N GLY A 97 14.79 -3.29 -17.24
CA GLY A 97 16.02 -3.61 -16.54
C GLY A 97 16.09 -2.99 -15.14
N GLU A 98 17.23 -2.36 -14.82
CA GLU A 98 17.53 -1.89 -13.46
C GLU A 98 16.80 -0.59 -13.09
N ASN A 99 16.24 -0.58 -11.88
CA ASN A 99 15.52 0.55 -11.30
C ASN A 99 15.95 0.79 -9.86
N LEU A 100 15.88 2.07 -9.44
CA LEU A 100 16.21 2.50 -8.10
C LEU A 100 14.96 2.98 -7.36
N LEU A 101 14.60 2.33 -6.26
CA LEU A 101 13.57 2.76 -5.33
C LEU A 101 14.19 3.35 -4.06
N GLU A 102 13.77 4.57 -3.72
CA GLU A 102 14.17 5.26 -2.49
C GLU A 102 12.93 5.62 -1.68
N VAL A 103 12.99 5.40 -0.37
CA VAL A 103 11.88 5.69 0.54
C VAL A 103 12.42 6.42 1.77
N GLU A 104 12.00 7.65 1.98
CA GLU A 104 12.16 8.35 3.26
C GLU A 104 10.99 7.93 4.15
N VAL A 105 11.25 7.35 5.31
CA VAL A 105 10.24 7.04 6.32
C VAL A 105 10.51 7.89 7.55
N ASP A 106 9.51 8.62 8.02
CA ASP A 106 9.58 9.44 9.23
C ASP A 106 8.59 8.90 10.27
N SER A 107 9.12 8.54 11.44
CA SER A 107 8.35 8.18 12.62
C SER A 107 8.86 9.04 13.77
N PRO A 108 8.35 10.28 13.91
CA PRO A 108 8.84 11.23 14.90
C PRO A 108 8.26 10.96 16.29
N ARG A 109 8.86 11.60 17.31
CA ARG A 109 8.18 11.82 18.59
C ARG A 109 7.27 13.03 18.46
N GLU A 110 6.18 13.00 19.21
CA GLU A 110 5.33 14.15 19.46
C GLU A 110 6.01 15.07 20.49
N SER A 111 5.82 16.39 20.33
CA SER A 111 6.32 17.37 21.32
C SER A 111 5.76 17.07 22.72
N VAL A 112 6.57 17.34 23.75
CA VAL A 112 6.16 17.28 25.15
C VAL A 112 4.99 18.21 25.48
N ASP A 113 4.77 19.27 24.68
CA ASP A 113 3.65 20.21 24.88
C ASP A 113 2.28 19.61 24.55
N ILE A 114 2.26 18.62 23.65
CA ILE A 114 1.03 17.95 23.19
C ILE A 114 0.92 16.53 23.72
N TRP A 115 2.05 15.88 24.01
CA TRP A 115 2.07 14.54 24.57
C TRP A 115 1.68 14.54 26.07
N PRO A 116 0.89 13.56 26.56
CA PRO A 116 0.18 12.50 25.82
C PRO A 116 -1.25 12.88 25.42
N ASN A 117 -1.77 14.06 25.76
CA ASN A 117 -3.22 14.32 25.74
C ASN A 117 -3.76 14.95 24.44
N LYS A 118 -2.89 15.46 23.56
CA LYS A 118 -3.24 16.16 22.31
C LYS A 118 -2.45 15.61 21.11
N LYS A 119 -2.27 14.30 21.07
CA LYS A 119 -1.51 13.59 20.01
C LYS A 119 -2.20 13.69 18.66
N HIS A 120 -1.41 13.86 17.61
CA HIS A 120 -1.81 13.81 16.20
C HIS A 120 -1.40 12.49 15.54
N LEU A 121 -0.34 11.82 16.01
CA LEU A 121 0.05 10.52 15.46
C LEU A 121 -0.94 9.42 15.83
N ILE A 122 -1.65 8.88 14.83
CA ILE A 122 -2.64 7.81 15.00
C ILE A 122 -1.96 6.43 14.91
N LYS A 123 -1.16 6.08 15.92
CA LYS A 123 -0.53 4.75 16.04
C LYS A 123 -1.13 3.86 17.14
N GLY A 124 -2.13 4.36 17.86
CA GLY A 124 -2.85 3.63 18.90
C GLY A 124 -1.89 3.02 19.94
N ILE A 125 -2.01 1.70 20.14
CA ILE A 125 -1.17 0.97 21.12
C ILE A 125 0.33 1.03 20.82
N PHE A 126 0.68 1.27 19.55
CA PHE A 126 2.06 1.44 19.08
C PHE A 126 2.58 2.87 19.27
N ASN A 127 1.83 3.76 19.90
CA ASN A 127 2.35 5.01 20.42
C ASN A 127 2.21 5.07 21.94
N HIS A 128 1.04 4.72 22.47
CA HIS A 128 0.67 4.96 23.86
C HIS A 128 -0.18 3.81 24.41
N HIS A 129 0.43 2.92 25.20
CA HIS A 129 -0.24 1.77 25.83
C HIS A 129 0.48 1.35 27.10
N ASP A 130 -0.25 0.80 28.07
CA ASP A 130 0.29 0.41 29.38
C ASP A 130 1.34 -0.72 29.30
N THR A 131 1.19 -1.64 28.35
CA THR A 131 2.13 -2.74 28.09
C THR A 131 3.37 -2.36 27.27
N ARG A 132 3.50 -1.11 26.83
CA ARG A 132 4.68 -0.65 26.10
C ARG A 132 5.80 -0.27 27.07
N PRO A 133 7.07 -0.37 26.69
CA PRO A 133 8.15 0.25 27.46
C PRO A 133 7.93 1.76 27.57
N GLY A 134 8.02 2.30 28.78
CA GLY A 134 7.62 3.68 29.08
C GLY A 134 6.13 3.86 29.35
N SER A 135 5.28 2.88 29.01
CA SER A 135 3.87 2.81 29.40
C SER A 135 3.09 4.10 29.07
N TRP A 136 2.32 4.63 30.02
CA TRP A 136 1.60 5.91 29.96
C TRP A 136 2.43 7.10 30.48
N ASP A 137 3.73 6.92 30.70
CA ASP A 137 4.59 7.95 31.27
C ASP A 137 4.75 9.14 30.31
N PRO A 138 4.60 10.39 30.79
CA PRO A 138 4.75 11.58 29.95
C PRO A 138 6.15 11.76 29.36
N GLU A 139 7.20 11.26 30.01
CA GLU A 139 8.59 11.40 29.57
C GLU A 139 9.02 10.20 28.71
N TYR A 140 8.74 8.99 29.21
CA TYR A 140 9.24 7.74 28.62
C TYR A 140 8.26 7.03 27.70
N GLY A 141 6.97 7.40 27.68
CA GLY A 141 5.93 6.68 26.93
C GLY A 141 6.11 6.65 25.41
N GLN A 142 7.00 7.50 24.88
CA GLN A 142 7.36 7.54 23.45
C GLN A 142 8.69 6.82 23.13
N ASP A 143 9.31 6.16 24.10
CA ASP A 143 10.55 5.41 23.90
C ASP A 143 10.33 4.15 23.06
N ARG A 144 11.44 3.63 22.50
CA ARG A 144 11.43 2.42 21.65
C ARG A 144 10.40 2.52 20.53
N ASN A 145 10.41 3.68 19.88
CA ASN A 145 9.47 4.02 18.84
C ASN A 145 9.48 2.98 17.72
N THR A 146 8.29 2.64 17.26
CA THR A 146 8.10 1.82 16.06
C THR A 146 8.30 2.70 14.83
N GLY A 147 8.92 2.15 13.80
CA GLY A 147 8.91 2.78 12.49
C GLY A 147 9.49 1.87 11.41
N GLY A 148 9.34 2.31 10.17
CA GLY A 148 9.89 1.62 9.00
C GLY A 148 8.82 1.00 8.11
N ILE A 149 9.29 0.31 7.08
CA ILE A 149 8.41 -0.37 6.12
C ILE A 149 8.11 -1.75 6.69
N TRP A 150 7.05 -1.83 7.48
CA TRP A 150 6.77 -2.98 8.33
C TRP A 150 5.98 -4.09 7.63
N ASN A 151 5.47 -3.84 6.41
CA ASN A 151 4.71 -4.80 5.61
C ASN A 151 5.19 -4.79 4.14
N ASP A 152 4.69 -5.74 3.34
CA ASP A 152 5.21 -6.03 2.00
C ASP A 152 5.23 -4.82 1.07
N ILE A 153 6.21 -4.83 0.17
CA ILE A 153 6.29 -3.92 -0.97
C ILE A 153 6.27 -4.76 -2.24
N LEU A 154 5.39 -4.43 -3.17
CA LEU A 154 5.14 -5.23 -4.36
C LEU A 154 5.01 -4.34 -5.59
N ILE A 155 5.46 -4.82 -6.75
CA ILE A 155 5.07 -4.27 -8.05
C ILE A 155 4.03 -5.20 -8.67
N ARG A 156 2.88 -4.65 -9.05
CA ARG A 156 1.78 -5.40 -9.68
C ARG A 156 1.63 -5.01 -11.15
N GLU A 157 1.73 -6.01 -12.02
CA GLU A 157 1.47 -5.91 -13.46
C GLU A 157 -0.04 -6.12 -13.72
N LYS A 158 -0.66 -5.15 -14.38
CA LYS A 158 -2.06 -5.18 -14.81
C LYS A 158 -2.17 -5.00 -16.32
N GLY A 159 -3.25 -5.51 -16.92
CA GLY A 159 -3.61 -5.15 -18.31
C GLY A 159 -4.06 -3.70 -18.39
N LYS A 160 -4.10 -3.13 -19.60
CA LYS A 160 -4.58 -1.75 -19.82
C LYS A 160 -6.02 -1.53 -19.38
N ILE A 161 -6.85 -2.58 -19.48
CA ILE A 161 -8.18 -2.64 -18.87
C ILE A 161 -8.12 -3.62 -17.70
N HIS A 162 -8.48 -3.14 -16.50
CA HIS A 162 -8.44 -3.94 -15.30
C HIS A 162 -9.40 -3.44 -14.21
N ILE A 163 -9.74 -4.33 -13.28
CA ILE A 163 -10.42 -3.95 -12.03
C ILE A 163 -9.46 -3.12 -11.18
N ASP A 164 -9.91 -1.93 -10.79
CA ASP A 164 -9.08 -0.91 -10.13
C ASP A 164 -8.54 -1.38 -8.77
N LYS A 165 -9.43 -1.66 -7.81
CA LYS A 165 -9.05 -2.24 -6.51
C LYS A 165 -9.86 -3.48 -6.19
N ASN A 166 -11.17 -3.31 -5.98
CA ASN A 166 -12.05 -4.35 -5.46
C ASN A 166 -13.36 -4.38 -6.25
N ILE A 167 -14.03 -5.53 -6.20
CA ILE A 167 -15.47 -5.66 -6.48
C ILE A 167 -16.18 -5.52 -5.14
N LYS A 168 -17.19 -4.64 -5.05
CA LYS A 168 -18.02 -4.52 -3.86
C LYS A 168 -19.33 -5.25 -4.11
N ILE A 169 -19.67 -6.17 -3.22
CA ILE A 169 -20.93 -6.92 -3.26
C ILE A 169 -21.69 -6.58 -1.99
N SER A 170 -22.88 -6.00 -2.15
CA SER A 170 -23.76 -5.60 -1.05
C SER A 170 -24.99 -6.51 -1.04
N PRO A 171 -25.05 -7.50 -0.14
CA PRO A 171 -26.21 -8.39 -0.04
C PRO A 171 -27.34 -7.75 0.78
N LEU A 172 -28.58 -7.94 0.32
CA LEU A 172 -29.79 -7.58 1.03
C LEU A 172 -30.75 -8.78 1.08
N LEU A 173 -31.01 -9.30 2.27
CA LEU A 173 -32.02 -10.34 2.47
C LEU A 173 -33.42 -9.72 2.50
N LEU A 174 -34.29 -10.21 1.62
CA LEU A 174 -35.67 -9.80 1.50
C LEU A 174 -36.56 -10.62 2.45
N LYS A 175 -37.71 -10.05 2.84
CA LYS A 175 -38.65 -10.68 3.79
C LYS A 175 -39.22 -12.01 3.32
N ASP A 176 -39.22 -12.26 2.03
CA ASP A 176 -39.70 -13.50 1.40
C ASP A 176 -38.60 -14.57 1.26
N GLY A 177 -37.42 -14.34 1.85
CA GLY A 177 -36.30 -15.28 1.83
C GLY A 177 -35.41 -15.18 0.60
N ARG A 178 -35.70 -14.29 -0.36
CA ARG A 178 -34.81 -14.01 -1.49
C ARG A 178 -33.66 -13.09 -1.07
N ALA A 179 -32.53 -13.14 -1.77
CA ALA A 179 -31.44 -12.18 -1.62
C ALA A 179 -31.32 -11.32 -2.87
N ARG A 180 -31.15 -10.01 -2.70
CA ARG A 180 -30.70 -9.09 -3.73
C ARG A 180 -29.19 -8.86 -3.54
N LEU A 181 -28.43 -8.90 -4.63
CA LEU A 181 -27.00 -8.57 -4.65
C LEU A 181 -26.80 -7.31 -5.48
N ASP A 182 -26.30 -6.25 -4.85
CA ASP A 182 -25.82 -5.07 -5.57
C ASP A 182 -24.31 -5.22 -5.77
N ILE A 183 -23.86 -5.31 -7.03
CA ILE A 183 -22.47 -5.56 -7.40
C ILE A 183 -21.90 -4.29 -8.06
N ASP A 184 -20.98 -3.62 -7.37
CA ASP A 184 -20.27 -2.46 -7.89
C ASP A 184 -18.87 -2.89 -8.36
N ILE A 185 -18.56 -2.65 -9.63
CA ILE A 185 -17.26 -2.95 -10.24
C ILE A 185 -16.68 -1.67 -10.80
N THR A 186 -15.52 -1.26 -10.29
CA THR A 186 -14.78 -0.13 -10.85
C THR A 186 -13.68 -0.63 -11.78
N LEU A 187 -13.74 -0.18 -13.03
CA LEU A 187 -12.75 -0.51 -14.06
C LEU A 187 -11.88 0.70 -14.36
N ASN A 188 -10.61 0.44 -14.64
CA ASN A 188 -9.70 1.42 -15.18
C ASN A 188 -9.36 1.03 -16.62
N ASN A 189 -9.44 1.99 -17.54
CA ASN A 189 -9.03 1.86 -18.92
C ASN A 189 -7.90 2.86 -19.22
N SER A 190 -6.66 2.38 -19.25
CA SER A 190 -5.50 3.17 -19.69
C SER A 190 -5.18 3.00 -21.18
N ASP A 191 -6.06 2.34 -21.93
CA ASP A 191 -6.02 2.24 -23.39
C ASP A 191 -6.94 3.29 -24.05
N SER A 192 -7.07 3.18 -25.36
CA SER A 192 -8.09 3.82 -26.16
C SER A 192 -9.51 3.44 -25.71
N PRO A 193 -10.48 4.37 -25.82
CA PRO A 193 -11.88 4.08 -25.55
C PRO A 193 -12.38 2.92 -26.41
N GLN A 194 -13.06 1.95 -25.79
CA GLN A 194 -13.51 0.75 -26.48
C GLN A 194 -14.70 0.11 -25.77
N GLU A 195 -15.44 -0.73 -26.50
CA GLU A 195 -16.49 -1.56 -25.93
C GLU A 195 -15.88 -2.84 -25.36
N ILE A 196 -16.32 -3.23 -24.17
CA ILE A 196 -15.93 -4.50 -23.55
C ILE A 196 -17.17 -5.29 -23.15
N GLU A 197 -16.97 -6.59 -22.99
CA GLU A 197 -17.95 -7.52 -22.43
C GLU A 197 -17.53 -7.90 -21.01
N ILE A 198 -18.47 -7.78 -20.07
CA ILE A 198 -18.30 -8.23 -18.70
C ILE A 198 -19.22 -9.42 -18.49
N ILE A 199 -18.61 -10.57 -18.22
CA ILE A 199 -19.31 -11.81 -17.85
C ILE A 199 -19.11 -12.02 -16.36
N LEU A 200 -20.21 -12.07 -15.61
CA LEU A 200 -20.23 -12.34 -14.17
C LEU A 200 -20.94 -13.65 -13.90
N GLU A 201 -20.19 -14.61 -13.37
CA GLU A 201 -20.73 -15.88 -12.87
C GLU A 201 -20.91 -15.80 -11.35
N ILE A 202 -22.14 -16.02 -10.88
CA ILE A 202 -22.52 -15.99 -9.47
C ILE A 202 -22.93 -17.42 -9.06
N SER A 203 -22.18 -17.97 -8.12
CA SER A 203 -22.45 -19.28 -7.51
C SER A 203 -22.47 -19.19 -5.99
N GLY A 204 -23.15 -20.13 -5.34
CA GLY A 204 -23.30 -20.11 -3.88
C GLY A 204 -23.72 -21.45 -3.31
N ILE A 205 -23.33 -21.70 -2.06
CA ILE A 205 -23.76 -22.90 -1.32
C ILE A 205 -25.27 -22.81 -1.10
N GLY A 206 -26.02 -23.81 -1.58
CA GLY A 206 -27.48 -23.87 -1.47
C GLY A 206 -28.25 -23.20 -2.62
N PHE A 207 -27.55 -22.63 -3.61
CA PHE A 207 -28.20 -22.17 -4.84
C PHE A 207 -28.59 -23.38 -5.68
N LYS A 208 -29.77 -23.34 -6.31
CA LYS A 208 -30.23 -24.41 -7.19
C LYS A 208 -29.45 -24.44 -8.52
N GLU A 209 -28.97 -23.28 -8.95
CA GLU A 209 -28.23 -23.08 -10.18
C GLU A 209 -27.29 -21.87 -10.04
N ASN A 210 -26.31 -21.76 -10.95
CA ASN A 210 -25.47 -20.59 -11.06
C ASN A 210 -26.17 -19.52 -11.90
N PHE A 211 -25.92 -18.25 -11.60
CA PHE A 211 -26.44 -17.13 -12.37
C PHE A 211 -25.32 -16.53 -13.21
N GLU A 212 -25.63 -16.16 -14.45
CA GLU A 212 -24.71 -15.46 -15.34
C GLU A 212 -25.30 -14.10 -15.70
N ILE A 213 -24.47 -13.07 -15.63
CA ILE A 213 -24.80 -11.73 -16.13
C ILE A 213 -23.78 -11.40 -17.20
N ASP A 214 -24.27 -11.20 -18.42
CA ASP A 214 -23.50 -10.68 -19.54
C ASP A 214 -23.91 -9.23 -19.80
N LYS A 215 -22.92 -8.33 -19.80
CA LYS A 215 -23.13 -6.91 -20.06
C LYS A 215 -22.03 -6.34 -20.95
N LYS A 216 -22.45 -5.75 -22.06
CA LYS A 216 -21.60 -4.90 -22.89
C LYS A 216 -21.61 -3.47 -22.40
N ILE A 217 -20.43 -2.90 -22.22
CA ILE A 217 -20.26 -1.52 -21.78
C ILE A 217 -19.19 -0.82 -22.61
N PHE A 218 -19.41 0.46 -22.89
CA PHE A 218 -18.38 1.31 -23.48
C PHE A 218 -17.54 1.94 -22.37
N LEU A 219 -16.22 1.75 -22.44
CA LEU A 219 -15.28 2.35 -21.50
C LEU A 219 -14.59 3.55 -22.14
N SER A 220 -14.77 4.71 -21.50
CA SER A 220 -13.92 5.88 -21.75
C SER A 220 -12.53 5.68 -21.13
N SER A 221 -11.52 6.45 -21.57
CA SER A 221 -10.21 6.43 -20.93
C SER A 221 -10.29 6.94 -19.48
N GLY A 222 -9.59 6.26 -18.58
CA GLY A 222 -9.58 6.54 -17.14
C GLY A 222 -10.51 5.61 -16.35
N ARG A 223 -11.05 6.14 -15.24
CA ARG A 223 -11.86 5.38 -14.28
C ARG A 223 -13.33 5.36 -14.70
N ASN A 224 -13.94 4.19 -14.75
CA ASN A 224 -15.33 3.97 -15.12
C ASN A 224 -16.06 3.21 -13.98
N HIS A 225 -17.31 3.57 -13.73
CA HIS A 225 -18.17 3.06 -12.65
C HIS A 225 -19.36 2.27 -13.20
#